data_AF-A0A321M012-F1
#
_entry.id   AF-A0A321M012-F1
#
_cell.length_a   1.000
_cell.length_b   1.000
_cell.length_c   1.000
_cell.angle_alpha   90.00
_cell.angle_beta   90.00
_cell.angle_gamma   90.00
#
_symmetry.space_group_name_H-M   'P 1'
#
loop_
_entity.id
_entity.type
_entity.pdbx_description
1 polymer ?
#
loop_
_entity_poly.entity_id
_entity_poly.type
_entity_poly.pdbx_seq_one_letter_code
_entity_poly.pdbx_strand_id
1 'polypeptide(L)'
;MVLDSAGRLLVSNCSVSFNGITVYANAGSANGNLAPTAVITGPATQLSACTDIALSPTGELFVGNQGTGGILVFNGSAIGNASPIRFISGDNTGIQVVSGFGNLRGIALDPTR
;
A
#
# COMPACT_ATOMS: atom_id res chain seq x y z
N MET A 1 -1.52 7.67 0.43
CA MET A 1 -2.03 7.49 1.82
C MET A 1 -3.55 7.40 1.77
N VAL A 2 -4.18 6.69 2.68
CA VAL A 2 -5.66 6.53 2.72
C VAL A 2 -6.20 6.46 4.14
N LEU A 3 -7.45 6.88 4.32
CA LEU A 3 -8.20 6.75 5.56
C LEU A 3 -9.13 5.54 5.46
N ASP A 4 -9.18 4.70 6.49
CA ASP A 4 -10.17 3.64 6.57
C ASP A 4 -11.47 4.06 7.28
N SER A 5 -12.48 3.20 7.24
CA SER A 5 -13.78 3.44 7.89
C SER A 5 -13.71 3.52 9.42
N ALA A 6 -12.62 3.06 10.04
CA ALA A 6 -12.36 3.18 11.47
C ALA A 6 -11.59 4.47 11.83
N GLY A 7 -11.30 5.34 10.86
CA GLY A 7 -10.57 6.59 11.06
C GLY A 7 -9.06 6.41 11.24
N ARG A 8 -8.51 5.26 10.83
CA ARG A 8 -7.06 5.01 10.81
C ARG A 8 -6.47 5.51 9.49
N LEU A 9 -5.32 6.19 9.59
CA LEU A 9 -4.54 6.62 8.44
C LEU A 9 -3.52 5.54 8.08
N LEU A 10 -3.61 5.01 6.87
CA LEU A 10 -2.62 4.13 6.29
C LEU A 10 -1.72 4.96 5.38
N VAL A 11 -0.41 4.81 5.54
CA VAL A 11 0.61 5.57 4.80
C VAL A 11 1.60 4.58 4.18
N SER A 12 1.79 4.67 2.86
CA SER A 12 2.93 4.03 2.23
C SER A 12 4.20 4.72 2.69
N ASN A 13 5.03 3.97 3.40
CA ASN A 13 6.33 4.41 3.88
C ASN A 13 7.38 3.50 3.25
N CYS A 14 7.75 3.84 2.02
CA CYS A 14 8.69 3.07 1.23
C CYS A 14 9.84 3.96 0.76
N SER A 15 11.06 3.46 0.96
CA SER A 15 12.32 4.10 0.64
C SER A 15 13.33 3.02 0.23
N VAL A 16 14.55 3.45 -0.08
CA VAL A 16 15.66 2.53 -0.39
C VAL A 16 16.02 1.59 0.77
N SER A 17 15.71 1.96 2.01
CA SER A 17 16.11 1.23 3.22
C SER A 17 14.94 0.64 4.00
N PHE A 18 13.70 0.97 3.65
CA PHE A 18 12.52 0.50 4.34
C PHE A 18 11.36 0.35 3.36
N ASN A 19 10.66 -0.78 3.40
CA ASN A 19 9.44 -0.97 2.63
C ASN A 19 8.33 -1.41 3.59
N GLY A 20 7.36 -0.54 3.80
CA GLY A 20 6.25 -0.85 4.67
C GLY A 20 5.07 0.10 4.53
N ILE A 21 3.93 -0.33 5.07
CA ILE A 21 2.76 0.53 5.26
C ILE A 21 2.64 0.80 6.75
N THR A 22 2.71 2.06 7.17
CA THR A 22 2.48 2.46 8.56
C THR A 22 1.02 2.81 8.77
N VAL A 23 0.47 2.43 9.92
CA VAL A 23 -0.92 2.68 10.31
C VAL A 23 -0.92 3.57 11.54
N TYR A 24 -1.69 4.65 11.51
CA TYR A 24 -1.88 5.57 12.63
C TYR A 24 -3.36 5.62 13.02
N ALA A 25 -3.64 5.59 14.32
CA ALA A 25 -5.00 5.77 14.82
C ALA A 25 -5.40 7.25 14.89
N ASN A 26 -6.71 7.51 14.97
CA ASN A 26 -7.29 8.83 15.25
C ASN A 26 -6.84 9.93 14.29
N ALA A 27 -6.80 9.65 12.99
CA ALA A 27 -6.24 10.55 11.99
C ALA A 27 -6.86 11.97 12.00
N GLY A 28 -8.14 12.09 12.38
CA GLY A 28 -8.85 13.36 12.43
C GLY A 28 -8.44 14.29 13.58
N SER A 29 -7.76 13.77 14.61
CA SER A 29 -7.32 14.55 15.78
C SER A 29 -5.85 14.32 16.16
N ALA A 30 -5.16 13.47 15.41
CA ALA A 30 -3.75 13.15 15.59
C ALA A 30 -2.87 14.40 15.37
N ASN A 31 -1.93 14.65 16.28
CA ASN A 31 -0.99 15.76 16.18
C ASN A 31 0.36 15.40 16.83
N GLY A 32 1.45 15.93 16.28
CA GLY A 32 2.81 15.75 16.80
C GLY A 32 3.47 14.41 16.42
N ASN A 33 4.45 13.98 17.21
CA ASN A 33 5.27 12.79 16.97
C ASN A 33 4.57 11.52 17.48
N LEU A 34 3.68 10.96 16.65
CA LEU A 34 2.94 9.74 16.97
C LEU A 34 3.65 8.50 16.40
N ALA A 35 3.80 7.47 17.23
CA ALA A 35 4.23 6.16 16.76
C ALA A 35 3.10 5.49 15.95
N PRO A 36 3.42 4.73 14.89
CA PRO A 36 2.42 3.88 14.22
C PRO A 36 1.83 2.87 15.19
N THR A 37 0.52 2.64 15.09
CA THR A 37 -0.18 1.58 15.85
C THR A 37 0.00 0.21 15.22
N ALA A 38 0.32 0.16 13.93
CA ALA A 38 0.74 -1.05 13.24
C ALA A 38 1.66 -0.73 12.06
N VAL A 39 2.41 -1.74 11.63
CA VAL A 39 3.26 -1.66 10.44
C VAL A 39 3.09 -2.96 9.65
N ILE A 40 2.78 -2.85 8.36
CA ILE A 40 2.86 -3.97 7.41
C ILE A 40 4.27 -3.92 6.82
N THR A 41 5.12 -4.88 7.18
CA THR A 41 6.52 -4.94 6.70
C THR A 41 7.11 -6.34 6.89
N GLY A 42 8.22 -6.60 6.21
CA GLY A 42 8.91 -7.88 6.26
C GLY A 42 8.86 -8.64 4.93
N PRO A 43 9.63 -9.73 4.82
CA PRO A 43 9.86 -10.40 3.53
C PRO A 43 8.61 -11.05 2.93
N ALA A 44 7.67 -11.52 3.75
CA ALA A 44 6.45 -12.17 3.27
C ALA A 44 5.46 -11.16 2.66
N THR A 45 5.62 -9.87 2.95
CA THR A 45 4.80 -8.78 2.36
C THR A 45 5.11 -8.56 0.89
N GLN A 46 6.31 -8.93 0.42
CA GLN A 46 6.80 -8.68 -0.94
C GLN A 46 6.88 -7.18 -1.33
N LEU A 47 6.73 -6.27 -0.36
CA LEU A 47 6.85 -4.84 -0.58
C LEU A 47 8.27 -4.49 -1.04
N SER A 48 8.36 -3.82 -2.17
CA SER A 48 9.61 -3.41 -2.81
C SER A 48 9.40 -2.13 -3.61
N ALA A 49 10.03 -1.04 -3.16
CA ALA A 49 9.84 0.30 -3.70
C ALA A 49 8.35 0.64 -3.87
N CYS A 50 7.56 0.44 -2.81
CA CYS A 50 6.13 0.71 -2.90
C CYS A 50 5.85 2.21 -3.11
N THR A 51 4.75 2.52 -3.78
CA THR A 51 4.42 3.91 -4.15
C THR A 51 3.11 4.35 -3.52
N ASP A 52 2.03 4.34 -4.29
CA ASP A 52 0.72 4.77 -3.83
C ASP A 52 -0.11 3.60 -3.30
N ILE A 53 -1.13 3.94 -2.51
CA ILE A 53 -2.05 2.97 -1.93
C ILE A 53 -3.49 3.43 -2.09
N ALA A 54 -4.39 2.47 -2.26
CA ALA A 54 -5.82 2.70 -2.24
C ALA A 54 -6.53 1.64 -1.39
N LEU A 55 -7.59 2.02 -0.69
CA LEU A 55 -8.38 1.12 0.13
C LEU A 55 -9.80 1.02 -0.43
N SER A 56 -10.25 -0.18 -0.75
CA SER A 56 -11.61 -0.40 -1.24
C SER A 56 -12.63 -0.36 -0.11
N PRO A 57 -13.91 -0.06 -0.43
CA PRO A 57 -15.01 -0.20 0.53
C PRO A 57 -15.17 -1.62 1.07
N THR A 58 -14.74 -2.64 0.31
CA THR A 58 -14.74 -4.05 0.72
C THR A 58 -13.61 -4.42 1.69
N GLY A 59 -12.72 -3.47 2.02
CA GLY A 59 -11.63 -3.67 2.96
C GLY A 59 -10.39 -4.29 2.33
N GLU A 60 -10.11 -4.03 1.06
CA GLU A 60 -8.90 -4.48 0.38
C GLU A 60 -7.94 -3.31 0.15
N LEU A 61 -6.68 -3.49 0.54
CA LEU A 61 -5.63 -2.50 0.39
C LEU A 61 -4.79 -2.82 -0.84
N PHE A 62 -4.88 -1.97 -1.86
CA PHE A 62 -4.09 -2.02 -3.07
C PHE A 62 -2.82 -1.20 -2.86
N VAL A 63 -1.66 -1.79 -3.17
CA VAL A 63 -0.35 -1.18 -2.99
C VAL A 63 0.42 -1.27 -4.30
N GLY A 64 0.80 -0.12 -4.85
CA GLY A 64 1.68 -0.07 -6.01
C GLY A 64 3.06 -0.57 -5.60
N ASN A 65 3.59 -1.57 -6.29
CA ASN A 65 4.86 -2.22 -5.97
C ASN A 65 5.82 -2.08 -7.15
N GLN A 66 6.55 -0.96 -7.20
CA GLN A 66 7.41 -0.63 -8.34
C GLN A 66 8.55 -1.63 -8.51
N GLY A 67 9.15 -2.07 -7.40
CA GLY A 67 10.32 -2.93 -7.41
C GLY A 67 10.06 -4.32 -8.03
N THR A 68 8.80 -4.76 -8.09
CA THR A 68 8.42 -6.03 -8.75
C THR A 68 7.50 -5.84 -9.94
N GLY A 69 7.06 -4.62 -10.26
CA GLY A 69 6.19 -4.36 -11.40
C GLY A 69 4.77 -4.88 -11.25
N GLY A 70 4.04 -4.42 -10.24
CA GLY A 70 2.63 -4.79 -10.12
C GLY A 70 1.92 -4.15 -8.94
N ILE A 71 0.72 -4.63 -8.66
CA ILE A 71 -0.09 -4.20 -7.52
C ILE A 71 -0.20 -5.38 -6.56
N LEU A 72 0.28 -5.18 -5.34
CA LEU A 72 0.02 -6.08 -4.23
C LEU A 72 -1.33 -5.74 -3.62
N VAL A 73 -2.14 -6.74 -3.34
CA VAL A 73 -3.42 -6.57 -2.66
C VAL A 73 -3.34 -7.26 -1.32
N PHE A 74 -3.61 -6.52 -0.24
CA PHE A 74 -3.67 -7.02 1.12
C PHE A 74 -5.10 -6.94 1.64
N ASN A 75 -5.38 -7.68 2.71
CA ASN A 75 -6.50 -7.35 3.56
C ASN A 75 -6.24 -5.97 4.21
N GLY A 76 -7.23 -5.08 4.23
CA GLY A 76 -7.12 -3.73 4.82
C GLY A 76 -6.89 -3.73 6.33
N SER A 77 -7.09 -4.87 7.00
CA SER A 77 -6.71 -5.09 8.40
C SER A 77 -5.37 -5.80 8.58
N ALA A 78 -4.59 -6.01 7.52
CA ALA A 78 -3.29 -6.67 7.60
C ALA A 78 -2.32 -5.89 8.51
N ILE A 79 -1.51 -6.62 9.26
CA ILE A 79 -0.47 -6.10 10.16
C ILE A 79 0.74 -7.04 10.14
N GLY A 80 1.93 -6.52 10.47
CA GLY A 80 3.16 -7.29 10.54
C GLY A 80 3.62 -7.81 9.17
N ASN A 81 4.21 -9.01 9.17
CA ASN A 81 4.73 -9.67 7.97
C ASN A 81 3.64 -10.44 7.22
N ALA A 82 2.51 -9.78 6.93
CA ALA A 82 1.37 -10.37 6.25
C ALA A 82 1.64 -10.57 4.75
N SER A 83 1.26 -11.72 4.20
CA SER A 83 1.33 -11.96 2.75
C SER A 83 0.21 -11.25 2.00
N PRO A 84 0.46 -10.79 0.76
CA PRO A 84 -0.59 -10.28 -0.11
C PRO A 84 -1.62 -11.39 -0.41
N ILE A 85 -2.90 -11.04 -0.44
CA ILE A 85 -3.98 -11.93 -0.86
C ILE A 85 -4.06 -12.05 -2.38
N ARG A 86 -3.53 -11.06 -3.12
CA ARG A 86 -3.36 -11.12 -4.58
C ARG A 86 -2.14 -10.31 -5.02
N PHE A 87 -1.59 -10.68 -6.17
CA PHE A 87 -0.60 -9.90 -6.89
C PHE A 87 -1.07 -9.74 -8.34
N ILE A 88 -1.33 -8.50 -8.76
CA ILE A 88 -1.79 -8.16 -10.11
C ILE A 88 -0.57 -7.68 -10.90
N SER A 89 -0.13 -8.48 -11.86
CA SER A 89 1.08 -8.26 -12.65
C SER A 89 1.03 -9.01 -13.98
N GLY A 90 2.06 -8.79 -14.81
CA GLY A 90 2.23 -9.45 -16.11
C GLY A 90 1.77 -8.59 -17.29
N ASP A 91 2.23 -8.96 -18.49
CA ASP A 91 2.13 -8.12 -19.69
C ASP A 91 0.70 -7.73 -20.07
N ASN A 92 -0.27 -8.63 -19.82
CA ASN A 92 -1.69 -8.40 -20.09
C ASN A 92 -2.28 -7.24 -19.26
N THR A 93 -1.66 -6.89 -18.14
CA THR A 93 -2.12 -5.78 -17.29
C THR A 93 -1.68 -4.41 -17.82
N GLY A 94 -0.70 -4.38 -18.73
CA GLY A 94 -0.04 -3.14 -19.15
C GLY A 94 0.79 -2.46 -18.05
N ILE A 95 0.87 -3.06 -16.85
CA ILE A 95 1.71 -2.58 -15.75
C ILE A 95 3.14 -2.97 -16.06
N GLN A 96 3.89 -2.03 -16.62
CA GLN A 96 5.27 -2.24 -17.04
C GLN A 96 6.22 -1.63 -16.01
N VAL A 97 7.26 -2.38 -15.61
CA VAL A 97 8.47 -1.77 -15.03
C VAL A 97 9.24 -1.18 -16.19
N VAL A 98 8.95 0.05 -16.59
CA VAL A 98 9.80 0.69 -17.59
C VAL A 98 11.07 1.11 -16.86
N SER A 99 12.16 0.38 -17.05
CA SER A 99 13.50 0.82 -16.65
C SER A 99 13.80 2.14 -17.36
N GLY A 100 13.49 3.27 -16.72
CA GLY A 100 13.61 4.59 -17.31
C GLY A 100 12.49 5.54 -16.91
N PHE A 101 11.22 5.30 -17.30
CA PHE A 101 10.19 6.37 -17.25
C PHE A 101 8.71 5.92 -17.09
N GLY A 102 8.43 4.78 -16.47
CA GLY A 102 7.05 4.28 -16.31
C GLY A 102 6.79 3.76 -14.92
N ASN A 103 6.69 4.68 -13.96
CA ASN A 103 6.49 4.31 -12.56
C ASN A 103 4.98 4.16 -12.27
N LEU A 104 4.59 3.14 -11.52
CA LEU A 104 3.32 3.18 -10.79
C LEU A 104 3.37 4.39 -9.86
N ARG A 105 2.73 5.50 -10.25
CA ARG A 105 2.78 6.76 -9.48
C ARG A 105 1.55 7.00 -8.64
N GLY A 106 0.41 6.45 -9.05
CA GLY A 106 -0.86 6.65 -8.38
C GLY A 106 -1.77 5.43 -8.52
N ILE A 107 -2.54 5.17 -7.48
CA ILE A 107 -3.64 4.20 -7.49
C ILE A 107 -4.88 4.97 -7.04
N ALA A 108 -5.90 4.98 -7.89
CA ALA A 108 -7.22 5.45 -7.54
C ALA A 108 -8.22 4.32 -7.79
N LEU A 109 -9.12 4.11 -6.84
CA LEU A 109 -10.27 3.25 -7.03
C LEU A 109 -11.41 4.08 -7.61
N ASP A 110 -12.19 3.49 -8.51
CA ASP A 110 -13.47 4.05 -8.92
C ASP A 110 -14.44 3.89 -7.74
N PRO A 111 -14.88 4.98 -7.08
CA PRO A 111 -15.74 4.88 -5.91
C PRO A 111 -17.18 4.50 -6.27
N THR A 112 -17.52 4.44 -7.57
CA THR A 112 -18.86 4.13 -8.06
C THR A 112 -19.07 2.64 -8.34
N ARG A 113 -18.05 1.81 -8.15
CA ARG A 113 -18.10 0.34 -8.33
C ARG A 113 -17.47 -0.41 -7.17
#